data_AF-A0A2S7TZ12-F1
#
_entry.id   AF-A0A2S7TZ12-F1
#
_cell.length_a   1.000
_cell.length_b   1.000
_cell.length_c   1.000
_cell.angle_alpha   90.00
_cell.angle_beta   90.00
_cell.angle_gamma   90.00
#
_symmetry.space_group_name_H-M   'P 1'
#
loop_
_entity.id
_entity.type
_entity.pdbx_description
1 polymer ?
#
loop_
_entity_poly.entity_id
_entity_poly.type
_entity_poly.pdbx_seq_one_letter_code
_entity_poly.pdbx_strand_id
1 'polypeptide(L)'
;MNISVYGLGIIGSRCADNLIAAGHQVITWNRTAKKRNDSVNSPAEAASNSEILCFYLKDGFACRETFEALRSALTDKHTLINHSTVDLDTTEWMAQQCATLGVAFLDCPFTGSKVAAQHGELVYYAGGSEDLIEKLRSVLDITSKEIIRLGDIGAATIVKVTTNLISASTVQALSEGMAIAKAHGVAPETFIPAVLSNACGSPLAAMKLPTMASGDYDTHFSLDNMRKDSVFAIQLAKQAGLTTPCIEATSAAMTALCENAAPTSITQHSTNNFKHMQPYLLPADSTALLDRAIFKLTGTDAERYLNGQCSQDVRLVTEQIALYAVITNFKGKLEGDCYIRRHNGDIFIDCPIELRENLFMRLDRYIIADDAELTDVTDAFDILHTIEPAIATENSWSTNRFGQDGVDQFFAKSSSPTATLDPTEIEKSRISHKIPLWGAELDNDTLPPEASLEARAISYTKGCYTGQEVISRIRSAGKTNRHLVLLEIVDSMTFGSPLLCEGATEDKPAGTITSTCEINGKQIALAYRKRKFQDITQFQNASVVTP
;
A
#
# COMPACT_ATOMS: atom_id res chain seq x y z
N MET A 1 -27.82 -18.26 18.86
CA MET A 1 -27.32 -16.88 19.12
C MET A 1 -27.49 -16.05 17.86
N ASN A 2 -27.56 -14.73 17.99
CA ASN A 2 -27.60 -13.80 16.87
C ASN A 2 -26.18 -13.31 16.58
N ILE A 3 -25.68 -13.58 15.38
CA ILE A 3 -24.29 -13.36 15.01
C ILE A 3 -24.25 -12.49 13.76
N SER A 4 -23.42 -11.46 13.75
CA SER A 4 -23.09 -10.75 12.52
C SER A 4 -21.69 -11.07 12.02
N VAL A 5 -21.57 -11.30 10.71
CA VAL A 5 -20.29 -11.56 10.04
C VAL A 5 -19.96 -10.38 9.13
N TYR A 6 -18.86 -9.70 9.43
CA TYR A 6 -18.34 -8.57 8.67
C TYR A 6 -17.18 -9.03 7.79
N GLY A 7 -17.35 -8.91 6.47
CA GLY A 7 -16.35 -9.35 5.50
C GLY A 7 -16.67 -10.72 4.93
N LEU A 8 -17.21 -10.72 3.71
CA LEU A 8 -17.61 -11.94 2.98
C LEU A 8 -16.60 -12.28 1.88
N GLY A 9 -15.32 -12.25 2.25
CA GLY A 9 -14.21 -12.74 1.43
C GLY A 9 -14.17 -14.27 1.35
N ILE A 10 -13.02 -14.81 0.94
CA ILE A 10 -12.83 -16.27 0.81
C ILE A 10 -13.14 -16.99 2.13
N ILE A 11 -12.70 -16.46 3.27
CA ILE A 11 -12.88 -17.14 4.55
C ILE A 11 -14.24 -16.81 5.17
N GLY A 12 -14.53 -15.52 5.40
CA GLY A 12 -15.74 -15.11 6.14
C GLY A 12 -17.06 -15.60 5.54
N SER A 13 -17.16 -15.75 4.20
CA SER A 13 -18.36 -16.33 3.57
C SER A 13 -18.61 -17.79 3.97
N ARG A 14 -17.56 -18.60 4.09
CA ARG A 14 -17.65 -20.01 4.49
C ARG A 14 -17.96 -20.14 5.98
N CYS A 15 -17.34 -19.30 6.80
CA CYS A 15 -17.66 -19.24 8.22
C CYS A 15 -19.13 -18.86 8.44
N ALA A 16 -19.66 -17.89 7.70
CA ALA A 16 -21.08 -17.54 7.75
C ALA A 16 -21.98 -18.73 7.37
N ASP A 17 -21.65 -19.46 6.30
CA ASP A 17 -22.40 -20.66 5.89
C ASP A 17 -22.40 -21.75 6.97
N ASN A 18 -21.26 -22.01 7.62
CA ASN A 18 -21.17 -23.00 8.70
C ASN A 18 -22.00 -22.59 9.92
N LEU A 19 -21.96 -21.31 10.30
CA LEU A 19 -22.76 -20.78 11.42
C LEU A 19 -24.26 -20.90 11.14
N ILE A 20 -24.69 -20.64 9.90
CA ILE A 20 -26.09 -20.85 9.47
C ILE A 20 -26.46 -22.33 9.52
N ALA A 21 -25.59 -23.21 9.01
CA ALA A 21 -25.83 -24.66 9.01
C ALA A 21 -25.93 -25.24 10.44
N ALA A 22 -25.22 -24.65 11.40
CA ALA A 22 -25.32 -24.97 12.82
C ALA A 22 -26.57 -24.39 13.51
N GLY A 23 -27.45 -23.69 12.78
CA GLY A 23 -28.73 -23.18 13.29
C GLY A 23 -28.66 -21.80 13.96
N HIS A 24 -27.56 -21.05 13.80
CA HIS A 24 -27.48 -19.68 14.29
C HIS A 24 -28.24 -18.70 13.38
N GLN A 25 -28.76 -17.63 13.97
CA GLN A 25 -29.31 -16.51 13.23
C GLN A 25 -28.14 -15.61 12.80
N VAL A 26 -27.80 -15.65 11.51
CA VAL A 26 -26.65 -14.93 10.97
C VAL A 26 -27.10 -13.75 10.13
N ILE A 27 -26.53 -12.58 10.40
CA ILE A 27 -26.62 -11.39 9.56
C ILE A 27 -25.25 -11.12 8.98
N THR A 28 -25.17 -10.73 7.72
CA THR A 28 -23.90 -10.51 7.06
C THR A 28 -23.81 -9.10 6.51
N TRP A 29 -22.59 -8.56 6.52
CA TRP A 29 -22.29 -7.30 5.90
C TRP A 29 -20.94 -7.37 5.18
N ASN A 30 -20.88 -6.74 4.00
CA ASN A 30 -19.65 -6.60 3.24
C ASN A 30 -19.67 -5.28 2.48
N ARG A 31 -18.54 -4.54 2.52
CA ARG A 31 -18.39 -3.24 1.83
C ARG A 31 -18.87 -3.27 0.38
N THR A 32 -18.50 -4.33 -0.35
CA THR A 32 -19.14 -4.64 -1.65
C THR A 32 -20.26 -5.62 -1.41
N ALA A 33 -21.51 -5.17 -1.53
CA ALA A 33 -22.68 -6.00 -1.27
C ALA A 33 -22.60 -7.37 -1.97
N LYS A 34 -22.93 -8.43 -1.24
CA LYS A 34 -23.01 -9.80 -1.76
C LYS A 34 -24.48 -10.18 -1.92
N LYS A 35 -24.78 -10.94 -2.97
CA LYS A 35 -26.13 -11.47 -3.21
C LYS A 35 -26.37 -12.66 -2.28
N ARG A 36 -26.86 -12.40 -1.07
CA ARG A 36 -27.30 -13.42 -0.10
C ARG A 36 -28.49 -12.89 0.71
N ASN A 37 -29.35 -13.79 1.19
CA ASN A 37 -30.59 -13.42 1.89
C ASN A 37 -30.34 -12.90 3.31
N ASP A 38 -29.21 -13.27 3.89
CA ASP A 38 -28.70 -12.86 5.20
C ASP A 38 -27.93 -11.52 5.14
N SER A 39 -27.81 -10.87 3.98
CA SER A 39 -27.03 -9.63 3.84
C SER A 39 -27.86 -8.37 4.09
N VAL A 40 -27.31 -7.46 4.91
CA VAL A 40 -27.87 -6.12 5.12
C VAL A 40 -26.99 -5.04 4.47
N ASN A 41 -27.53 -3.82 4.35
CA ASN A 41 -26.85 -2.72 3.64
C ASN A 41 -25.97 -1.86 4.53
N SER A 42 -26.15 -1.90 5.86
CA SER A 42 -25.33 -1.12 6.80
C SER A 42 -24.68 -1.99 7.88
N PRO A 43 -23.43 -1.67 8.29
CA PRO A 43 -22.75 -2.42 9.34
C PRO A 43 -23.39 -2.20 10.72
N ALA A 44 -23.98 -1.01 10.96
CA ALA A 44 -24.72 -0.70 12.18
C ALA A 44 -26.01 -1.54 12.32
N GLU A 45 -26.76 -1.73 11.23
CA GLU A 45 -27.94 -2.60 11.21
C GLU A 45 -27.58 -4.05 11.55
N ALA A 46 -26.47 -4.55 11.01
CA ALA A 46 -25.97 -5.89 11.36
C ALA A 46 -25.62 -5.99 12.84
N ALA A 47 -25.02 -4.93 13.42
CA ALA A 47 -24.64 -4.90 14.83
C ALA A 47 -25.86 -4.87 15.74
N SER A 48 -26.82 -3.96 15.48
CA SER A 48 -28.00 -3.78 16.34
C SER A 48 -28.82 -5.06 16.56
N ASN A 49 -28.83 -5.94 15.56
CA ASN A 49 -29.56 -7.20 15.54
C ASN A 49 -28.74 -8.42 16.00
N SER A 50 -27.52 -8.21 16.50
CA SER A 50 -26.59 -9.29 16.88
C SER A 50 -26.05 -9.11 18.29
N GLU A 51 -25.55 -10.19 18.87
CA GLU A 51 -24.82 -10.19 20.15
C GLU A 51 -23.33 -10.45 19.93
N ILE A 52 -22.99 -11.22 18.89
CA ILE A 52 -21.61 -11.57 18.53
C ILE A 52 -21.30 -10.95 17.18
N LEU A 53 -20.21 -10.20 17.10
CA LEU A 53 -19.74 -9.49 15.91
C LEU A 53 -18.42 -10.12 15.46
N CYS A 54 -18.43 -10.84 14.34
CA CYS A 54 -17.24 -11.52 13.81
C CYS A 54 -16.62 -10.74 12.66
N PHE A 55 -15.38 -10.27 12.83
CA PHE A 55 -14.65 -9.53 11.80
C PHE A 55 -13.74 -10.46 10.99
N TYR A 56 -13.99 -10.56 9.69
CA TYR A 56 -13.16 -11.24 8.68
C TYR A 56 -12.74 -10.24 7.59
N LEU A 57 -12.04 -9.19 8.00
CA LEU A 57 -11.71 -8.03 7.18
C LEU A 57 -10.27 -8.10 6.65
N LYS A 58 -9.98 -7.28 5.62
CA LYS A 58 -8.73 -7.39 4.85
C LYS A 58 -7.50 -6.93 5.65
N ASP A 59 -7.62 -5.81 6.35
CA ASP A 59 -6.54 -5.06 6.95
C ASP A 59 -7.04 -4.18 8.11
N GLY A 60 -6.11 -3.52 8.80
CA GLY A 60 -6.42 -2.68 9.96
C GLY A 60 -7.30 -1.48 9.61
N PHE A 61 -7.13 -0.90 8.42
CA PHE A 61 -7.99 0.18 7.92
C PHE A 61 -9.45 -0.30 7.81
N ALA A 62 -9.69 -1.44 7.16
CA ALA A 62 -11.03 -2.00 7.04
C ALA A 62 -11.66 -2.30 8.42
N CYS A 63 -10.86 -2.77 9.38
CA CYS A 63 -11.32 -2.99 10.75
C CYS A 63 -11.74 -1.70 11.44
N ARG A 64 -10.90 -0.66 11.39
CA ARG A 64 -11.18 0.65 11.99
C ARG A 64 -12.39 1.32 11.34
N GLU A 65 -12.44 1.36 10.00
CA GLU A 65 -13.58 1.90 9.24
C GLU A 65 -14.89 1.18 9.60
N THR A 66 -14.87 -0.16 9.65
CA THR A 66 -16.06 -0.94 10.00
C THR A 66 -16.47 -0.71 11.45
N PHE A 67 -15.51 -0.64 12.38
CA PHE A 67 -15.75 -0.36 13.79
C PHE A 67 -16.41 1.02 13.99
N GLU A 68 -15.89 2.06 13.35
CA GLU A 68 -16.49 3.40 13.42
C GLU A 68 -17.91 3.42 12.87
N ALA A 69 -18.15 2.72 11.75
CA ALA A 69 -19.46 2.65 11.13
C ALA A 69 -20.52 1.91 11.98
N LEU A 70 -20.10 1.06 12.92
CA LEU A 70 -21.01 0.38 13.87
C LEU A 70 -21.00 0.98 15.27
N ARG A 71 -20.13 1.96 15.56
CA ARG A 71 -19.89 2.52 16.91
C ARG A 71 -21.18 2.94 17.62
N SER A 72 -22.10 3.59 16.90
CA SER A 72 -23.36 4.09 17.46
C SER A 72 -24.36 2.98 17.83
N ALA A 73 -24.19 1.77 17.30
CA ALA A 73 -25.01 0.60 17.61
C ALA A 73 -24.43 -0.25 18.75
N LEU A 74 -23.17 -0.03 19.13
CA LEU A 74 -22.49 -0.82 20.16
C LEU A 74 -22.97 -0.49 21.56
N THR A 75 -23.11 -1.54 22.35
CA THR A 75 -23.45 -1.53 23.79
C THR A 75 -22.79 -2.74 24.47
N ASP A 76 -22.85 -2.80 25.79
CA ASP A 76 -22.35 -3.89 26.63
C ASP A 76 -22.91 -5.31 26.34
N LYS A 77 -24.03 -5.41 25.61
CA LYS A 77 -24.56 -6.70 25.14
C LYS A 77 -23.66 -7.37 24.08
N HIS A 78 -22.82 -6.59 23.40
CA HIS A 78 -22.06 -7.08 22.25
C HIS A 78 -20.72 -7.69 22.65
N THR A 79 -20.29 -8.67 21.86
CA THR A 79 -18.93 -9.22 21.88
C THR A 79 -18.35 -9.15 20.48
N LEU A 80 -17.23 -8.44 20.33
CA LEU A 80 -16.51 -8.33 19.07
C LEU A 80 -15.35 -9.34 19.04
N ILE A 81 -15.36 -10.21 18.03
CA ILE A 81 -14.32 -11.20 17.78
C ILE A 81 -13.57 -10.77 16.51
N ASN A 82 -12.32 -10.37 16.66
CA ASN A 82 -11.50 -10.04 15.51
C ASN A 82 -10.76 -11.28 14.99
N HIS A 83 -11.19 -11.82 13.85
CA HIS A 83 -10.48 -12.87 13.14
C HIS A 83 -9.53 -12.34 12.07
N SER A 84 -9.55 -11.03 11.82
CA SER A 84 -8.75 -10.38 10.77
C SER A 84 -7.27 -10.37 11.15
N THR A 85 -6.39 -10.68 10.20
CA THR A 85 -4.94 -10.50 10.39
C THR A 85 -4.56 -9.03 10.15
N VAL A 86 -4.25 -8.34 11.25
CA VAL A 86 -3.91 -6.91 11.30
C VAL A 86 -2.65 -6.67 12.13
N ASP A 87 -2.14 -5.45 12.11
CA ASP A 87 -1.05 -5.01 12.99
C ASP A 87 -1.48 -4.97 14.47
N LEU A 88 -0.49 -5.02 15.37
CA LEU A 88 -0.70 -5.01 16.82
C LEU A 88 -1.40 -3.72 17.28
N ASP A 89 -1.00 -2.57 16.74
CA ASP A 89 -1.59 -1.27 17.07
C ASP A 89 -3.11 -1.24 16.79
N THR A 90 -3.54 -1.80 15.65
CA THR A 90 -4.98 -1.89 15.35
C THR A 90 -5.72 -2.83 16.31
N THR A 91 -5.11 -3.93 16.73
CA THR A 91 -5.71 -4.84 17.71
C THR A 91 -5.85 -4.18 19.07
N GLU A 92 -4.81 -3.52 19.56
CA GLU A 92 -4.81 -2.77 20.82
C GLU A 92 -5.82 -1.61 20.77
N TRP A 93 -5.89 -0.90 19.64
CA TRP A 93 -6.88 0.15 19.43
C TRP A 93 -8.30 -0.41 19.51
N MET A 94 -8.63 -1.51 18.82
CA MET A 94 -9.97 -2.11 18.88
C MET A 94 -10.33 -2.56 20.29
N ALA A 95 -9.38 -3.18 21.00
CA ALA A 95 -9.56 -3.59 22.39
C ALA A 95 -9.88 -2.38 23.29
N GLN A 96 -9.12 -1.29 23.13
CA GLN A 96 -9.33 -0.05 23.88
C GLN A 96 -10.69 0.59 23.56
N GLN A 97 -11.10 0.62 22.28
CA GLN A 97 -12.41 1.15 21.91
C GLN A 97 -13.55 0.30 22.46
N CYS A 98 -13.42 -1.03 22.40
CA CYS A 98 -14.39 -1.95 22.98
C CYS A 98 -14.53 -1.74 24.49
N ALA A 99 -13.40 -1.63 25.20
CA ALA A 99 -13.37 -1.37 26.63
C ALA A 99 -14.08 -0.06 27.00
N THR A 100 -13.83 1.03 26.26
CA THR A 100 -14.51 2.32 26.47
C THR A 100 -16.02 2.24 26.30
N LEU A 101 -16.52 1.33 25.45
CA LEU A 101 -17.94 1.15 25.16
C LEU A 101 -18.59 0.01 25.97
N GLY A 102 -17.82 -0.66 26.85
CA GLY A 102 -18.28 -1.84 27.59
C GLY A 102 -18.46 -3.10 26.74
N VAL A 103 -17.98 -3.11 25.50
CA VAL A 103 -18.07 -4.25 24.57
C VAL A 103 -16.98 -5.26 24.91
N ALA A 104 -17.31 -6.55 24.98
CA ALA A 104 -16.31 -7.59 25.15
C ALA A 104 -15.50 -7.77 23.85
N PHE A 105 -14.18 -7.93 23.96
CA PHE A 105 -13.29 -8.07 22.80
C PHE A 105 -12.45 -9.35 22.88
N LEU A 106 -12.38 -10.08 21.78
CA LEU A 106 -11.50 -11.25 21.63
C LEU A 106 -10.61 -11.06 20.38
N ASP A 107 -9.28 -11.08 20.59
CA ASP A 107 -8.28 -11.17 19.53
C ASP A 107 -8.18 -12.64 19.09
N CYS A 108 -8.71 -12.97 17.91
CA CYS A 108 -8.91 -14.38 17.51
C CYS A 108 -8.51 -14.68 16.05
N PRO A 109 -7.31 -14.33 15.56
CA PRO A 109 -6.86 -14.70 14.23
C PRO A 109 -6.77 -16.23 14.07
N PHE A 110 -6.55 -16.70 12.84
CA PHE A 110 -6.55 -18.14 12.55
C PHE A 110 -5.45 -18.56 11.57
N THR A 111 -5.18 -19.86 11.56
CA THR A 111 -4.52 -20.54 10.44
C THR A 111 -5.47 -21.57 9.82
N GLY A 112 -5.23 -21.87 8.54
CA GLY A 112 -6.17 -22.55 7.67
C GLY A 112 -6.68 -21.64 6.55
N SER A 113 -6.78 -22.18 5.33
CA SER A 113 -7.23 -21.46 4.14
C SER A 113 -8.68 -21.87 3.79
N LYS A 114 -9.07 -21.68 2.54
CA LYS A 114 -10.39 -21.94 1.95
C LYS A 114 -11.00 -23.29 2.35
N VAL A 115 -10.24 -24.38 2.24
CA VAL A 115 -10.74 -25.74 2.52
C VAL A 115 -11.03 -25.93 4.00
N ALA A 116 -10.10 -25.51 4.87
CA ALA A 116 -10.29 -25.58 6.32
C ALA A 116 -11.52 -24.76 6.74
N ALA A 117 -11.68 -23.52 6.24
CA ALA A 117 -12.86 -22.72 6.52
C ALA A 117 -14.17 -23.39 6.06
N GLN A 118 -14.16 -24.05 4.90
CA GLN A 118 -15.34 -24.74 4.37
C GLN A 118 -15.77 -25.94 5.22
N HIS A 119 -14.84 -26.61 5.90
CA HIS A 119 -15.14 -27.77 6.75
C HIS A 119 -15.23 -27.43 8.24
N GLY A 120 -15.09 -26.15 8.62
CA GLY A 120 -15.04 -25.77 10.03
C GLY A 120 -13.77 -26.28 10.72
N GLU A 121 -12.66 -26.36 10.00
CA GLU A 121 -11.38 -26.92 10.46
C GLU A 121 -10.28 -25.86 10.59
N LEU A 122 -10.64 -24.58 10.75
CA LEU A 122 -9.66 -23.56 11.10
C LEU A 122 -9.00 -23.90 12.45
N VAL A 123 -7.82 -23.35 12.68
CA VAL A 123 -7.19 -23.34 14.00
C VAL A 123 -7.16 -21.91 14.47
N TYR A 124 -7.90 -21.61 15.54
CA TYR A 124 -7.94 -20.28 16.13
C TYR A 124 -6.78 -20.07 17.10
N TYR A 125 -6.20 -18.88 17.02
CA TYR A 125 -5.25 -18.33 17.97
C TYR A 125 -6.02 -17.31 18.81
N ALA A 126 -6.28 -17.60 20.07
CA ALA A 126 -7.14 -16.78 20.93
C ALA A 126 -6.33 -16.04 22.00
N GLY A 127 -6.39 -14.71 21.96
CA GLY A 127 -5.83 -13.78 22.93
C GLY A 127 -6.94 -13.03 23.66
N GLY A 128 -6.95 -13.11 24.99
CA GLY A 128 -7.95 -12.49 25.86
C GLY A 128 -8.34 -13.35 27.05
N SER A 129 -9.43 -12.96 27.72
CA SER A 129 -9.94 -13.63 28.92
C SER A 129 -10.33 -15.08 28.64
N GLU A 130 -9.91 -15.99 29.53
CA GLU A 130 -10.28 -17.41 29.49
C GLU A 130 -11.80 -17.60 29.56
N ASP A 131 -12.46 -16.88 30.47
CA ASP A 131 -13.91 -16.96 30.65
C ASP A 131 -14.65 -16.53 29.37
N LEU A 132 -14.12 -15.53 28.67
CA LEU A 132 -14.70 -15.07 27.40
C LEU A 132 -14.51 -16.12 26.30
N ILE A 133 -13.33 -16.73 26.20
CA ILE A 133 -13.06 -17.81 25.24
C ILE A 133 -14.01 -18.98 25.49
N GLU A 134 -14.19 -19.38 26.76
CA GLU A 134 -15.08 -20.49 27.11
C GLU A 134 -16.55 -20.16 26.81
N LYS A 135 -16.99 -18.93 27.12
CA LYS A 135 -18.33 -18.44 26.77
C LYS A 135 -18.59 -18.48 25.25
N LEU A 136 -17.56 -18.23 24.44
CA LEU A 136 -17.64 -18.19 22.98
C LEU A 136 -17.35 -19.54 22.32
N ARG A 137 -16.95 -20.57 23.08
CA ARG A 137 -16.52 -21.86 22.55
C ARG A 137 -17.57 -22.49 21.64
N SER A 138 -18.84 -22.44 22.01
CA SER A 138 -19.94 -23.00 21.20
C SER A 138 -20.08 -22.36 19.81
N VAL A 139 -19.57 -21.14 19.62
CA VAL A 139 -19.56 -20.45 18.33
C VAL A 139 -18.24 -20.70 17.59
N LEU A 140 -17.11 -20.66 18.29
CA LEU A 140 -15.79 -20.85 17.71
C LEU A 140 -15.58 -22.30 17.20
N ASP A 141 -16.08 -23.30 17.91
CA ASP A 141 -15.97 -24.72 17.54
C ASP A 141 -16.74 -25.06 16.24
N ILE A 142 -17.68 -24.22 15.80
CA ILE A 142 -18.41 -24.44 14.54
C ILE A 142 -17.51 -24.21 13.32
N THR A 143 -16.56 -23.28 13.45
CA THR A 143 -15.69 -22.86 12.34
C THR A 143 -14.25 -23.29 12.53
N SER A 144 -13.94 -24.00 13.63
CA SER A 144 -12.59 -24.49 13.94
C SER A 144 -12.57 -25.92 14.46
N LYS A 145 -11.44 -26.60 14.24
CA LYS A 145 -11.15 -27.89 14.85
C LYS A 145 -10.33 -27.77 16.14
N GLU A 146 -9.73 -26.61 16.36
CA GLU A 146 -8.84 -26.36 17.49
C GLU A 146 -8.79 -24.86 17.82
N ILE A 147 -8.76 -24.56 19.12
CA ILE A 147 -8.62 -23.21 19.67
C ILE A 147 -7.41 -23.22 20.62
N ILE A 148 -6.36 -22.51 20.24
CA ILE A 148 -5.13 -22.38 21.03
C ILE A 148 -5.19 -21.04 21.76
N ARG A 149 -5.23 -21.09 23.08
CA ARG A 149 -5.13 -19.88 23.93
C ARG A 149 -3.68 -19.44 24.02
N LEU A 150 -3.42 -18.17 23.67
CA LEU A 150 -2.06 -17.62 23.55
C LEU A 150 -1.74 -16.53 24.57
N GLY A 151 -2.66 -16.23 25.50
CA GLY A 151 -2.48 -15.27 26.56
C GLY A 151 -3.43 -14.09 26.42
N ASP A 152 -2.95 -12.90 26.73
CA ASP A 152 -3.74 -11.67 26.68
C ASP A 152 -3.97 -11.18 25.24
N ILE A 153 -4.79 -10.13 25.10
CA ILE A 153 -5.03 -9.46 23.83
C ILE A 153 -3.69 -9.02 23.20
N GLY A 154 -3.54 -9.24 21.89
CA GLY A 154 -2.32 -8.92 21.14
C GLY A 154 -1.37 -10.11 21.02
N ALA A 155 -1.35 -11.05 21.97
CA ALA A 155 -0.50 -12.23 21.90
C ALA A 155 -0.84 -13.12 20.69
N ALA A 156 -2.14 -13.27 20.39
CA ALA A 156 -2.58 -14.02 19.22
C ALA A 156 -2.21 -13.34 17.90
N THR A 157 -2.33 -12.01 17.83
CA THR A 157 -1.84 -11.22 16.71
C THR A 157 -0.33 -11.39 16.48
N ILE A 158 0.49 -11.31 17.54
CA ILE A 158 1.95 -11.49 17.45
C ILE A 158 2.29 -12.90 16.94
N VAL A 159 1.68 -13.94 17.51
CA VAL A 159 1.92 -15.33 17.07
C VAL A 159 1.45 -15.53 15.63
N LYS A 160 0.31 -14.97 15.23
CA LYS A 160 -0.17 -15.07 13.85
C LYS A 160 0.82 -14.46 12.86
N VAL A 161 1.26 -13.24 13.12
CA VAL A 161 2.16 -12.50 12.24
C VAL A 161 3.53 -13.20 12.15
N THR A 162 4.09 -13.63 13.28
CA THR A 162 5.39 -14.33 13.32
C THR A 162 5.34 -15.71 12.66
N THR A 163 4.26 -16.49 12.84
CA THR A 163 4.11 -17.80 12.18
C THR A 163 3.91 -17.70 10.67
N ASN A 164 3.20 -16.68 10.19
CA ASN A 164 3.10 -16.39 8.75
C ASN A 164 4.48 -16.06 8.17
N LEU A 165 5.32 -15.33 8.90
CA LEU A 165 6.67 -15.04 8.45
C LEU A 165 7.61 -16.23 8.41
N ILE A 166 7.57 -17.09 9.44
CA ILE A 166 8.33 -18.36 9.42
C ILE A 166 7.96 -19.15 8.15
N SER A 167 6.67 -19.16 7.80
CA SER A 167 6.20 -19.80 6.57
C SER A 167 6.74 -19.12 5.32
N ALA A 168 6.71 -17.78 5.24
CA ALA A 168 7.23 -17.02 4.10
C ALA A 168 8.73 -17.26 3.87
N SER A 169 9.55 -17.14 4.92
CA SER A 169 11.00 -17.36 4.81
C SER A 169 11.34 -18.80 4.48
N THR A 170 10.57 -19.77 4.96
CA THR A 170 10.72 -21.18 4.56
C THR A 170 10.44 -21.36 3.06
N VAL A 171 9.35 -20.78 2.55
CA VAL A 171 9.01 -20.84 1.12
C VAL A 171 10.08 -20.15 0.26
N GLN A 172 10.62 -19.02 0.72
CA GLN A 172 11.72 -18.33 0.04
C GLN A 172 12.95 -19.25 -0.10
N ALA A 173 13.40 -19.86 1.01
CA ALA A 173 14.54 -20.77 1.00
C ALA A 173 14.30 -22.02 0.12
N LEU A 174 13.09 -22.58 0.16
CA LEU A 174 12.69 -23.69 -0.72
C LEU A 174 12.71 -23.29 -2.20
N SER A 175 12.27 -22.06 -2.51
CA SER A 175 12.26 -21.51 -3.87
C SER A 175 13.66 -21.34 -4.43
N GLU A 176 14.56 -20.74 -3.66
CA GLU A 176 15.97 -20.58 -4.03
C GLU A 176 16.66 -21.93 -4.19
N GLY A 177 16.49 -22.85 -3.24
CA GLY A 177 17.06 -24.19 -3.29
C GLY A 177 16.63 -24.97 -4.52
N MET A 178 15.34 -24.95 -4.85
CA MET A 178 14.81 -25.63 -6.03
C MET A 178 15.30 -24.97 -7.33
N ALA A 179 15.39 -23.63 -7.37
CA ALA A 179 15.90 -22.91 -8.53
C ALA A 179 17.38 -23.22 -8.80
N ILE A 180 18.22 -23.26 -7.75
CA ILE A 180 19.63 -23.64 -7.85
C ILE A 180 19.77 -25.09 -8.32
N ALA A 181 19.03 -26.02 -7.71
CA ALA A 181 19.04 -27.43 -8.10
C ALA A 181 18.68 -27.60 -9.59
N LYS A 182 17.62 -26.92 -10.04
CA LYS A 182 17.18 -26.92 -11.45
C LYS A 182 18.24 -26.34 -12.38
N ALA A 183 18.89 -25.23 -12.01
CA ALA A 183 19.95 -24.61 -12.80
C ALA A 183 21.18 -25.52 -13.01
N HIS A 184 21.40 -26.45 -12.07
CA HIS A 184 22.47 -27.46 -12.14
C HIS A 184 21.98 -28.83 -12.64
N GLY A 185 20.80 -28.90 -13.27
CA GLY A 185 20.31 -30.11 -13.93
C GLY A 185 19.67 -31.15 -13.01
N VAL A 186 19.41 -30.81 -11.74
CA VAL A 186 18.65 -31.67 -10.82
C VAL A 186 17.16 -31.44 -11.05
N ALA A 187 16.46 -32.49 -11.49
CA ALA A 187 15.03 -32.43 -11.75
C ALA A 187 14.21 -32.35 -10.44
N PRO A 188 13.05 -31.65 -10.44
CA PRO A 188 12.17 -31.58 -9.25
C PRO A 188 11.78 -32.95 -8.68
N GLU A 189 11.61 -33.96 -9.53
CA GLU A 189 11.25 -35.33 -9.13
C GLU A 189 12.33 -35.98 -8.25
N THR A 190 13.58 -35.53 -8.37
CA THR A 190 14.70 -35.96 -7.52
C THR A 190 14.86 -35.03 -6.32
N PHE A 191 14.73 -33.71 -6.53
CA PHE A 191 14.93 -32.71 -5.48
C PHE A 191 13.87 -32.80 -4.37
N ILE A 192 12.60 -32.95 -4.72
CA ILE A 192 11.48 -32.91 -3.77
C ILE A 192 11.58 -34.05 -2.75
N PRO A 193 11.72 -35.34 -3.12
CA PRO A 193 11.87 -36.42 -2.14
C PRO A 193 13.09 -36.24 -1.24
N ALA A 194 14.17 -35.67 -1.76
CA ALA A 194 15.39 -35.39 -0.98
C ALA A 194 15.14 -34.33 0.09
N VAL A 195 14.44 -33.23 -0.24
CA VAL A 195 14.05 -32.20 0.75
C VAL A 195 13.07 -32.75 1.77
N LEU A 196 12.07 -33.53 1.35
CA LEU A 196 11.07 -34.09 2.27
C LEU A 196 11.67 -35.13 3.23
N SER A 197 12.77 -35.78 2.85
CA SER A 197 13.50 -36.71 3.72
C SER A 197 14.61 -36.04 4.53
N ASN A 198 14.88 -34.74 4.30
CA ASN A 198 15.85 -33.97 5.04
C ASN A 198 15.24 -33.49 6.37
N ALA A 199 16.09 -33.06 7.32
CA ALA A 199 15.66 -32.41 8.55
C ALA A 199 14.81 -31.14 8.31
N CYS A 200 14.94 -30.48 7.15
CA CYS A 200 14.10 -29.35 6.75
C CYS A 200 12.74 -29.75 6.13
N GLY A 201 12.47 -31.04 5.98
CA GLY A 201 11.19 -31.56 5.49
C GLY A 201 10.04 -31.12 6.40
N SER A 202 8.99 -30.54 5.81
CA SER A 202 7.83 -30.02 6.56
C SER A 202 6.54 -30.19 5.76
N PRO A 203 5.36 -30.15 6.43
CA PRO A 203 4.07 -30.12 5.73
C PRO A 203 3.96 -28.95 4.73
N LEU A 204 4.60 -27.82 5.03
CA LEU A 204 4.66 -26.68 4.13
C LEU A 204 5.49 -26.99 2.87
N ALA A 205 6.65 -27.64 3.03
CA ALA A 205 7.47 -28.07 1.90
C ALA A 205 6.73 -29.11 1.03
N ALA A 206 6.06 -30.08 1.66
CA ALA A 206 5.26 -31.09 0.97
C ALA A 206 4.10 -30.48 0.19
N MET A 207 3.52 -29.40 0.70
CA MET A 207 2.46 -28.65 0.02
C MET A 207 3.00 -27.79 -1.13
N LYS A 208 4.10 -27.05 -0.93
CA LYS A 208 4.54 -25.98 -1.84
C LYS A 208 5.47 -26.43 -2.94
N LEU A 209 6.38 -27.36 -2.66
CA LEU A 209 7.36 -27.78 -3.66
C LEU A 209 6.71 -28.40 -4.92
N PRO A 210 5.68 -29.27 -4.82
CA PRO A 210 5.04 -29.81 -6.02
C PRO A 210 4.38 -28.73 -6.88
N THR A 211 3.67 -27.79 -6.27
CA THR A 211 2.98 -26.71 -7.00
C THR A 211 4.00 -25.75 -7.64
N MET A 212 5.10 -25.44 -6.95
CA MET A 212 6.19 -24.64 -7.50
C MET A 212 6.88 -25.36 -8.68
N ALA A 213 7.07 -26.68 -8.58
CA ALA A 213 7.67 -27.47 -9.65
C ALA A 213 6.79 -27.53 -10.91
N SER A 214 5.47 -27.62 -10.74
CA SER A 214 4.50 -27.60 -11.84
C SER A 214 4.15 -26.20 -12.35
N GLY A 215 4.61 -25.14 -11.67
CA GLY A 215 4.22 -23.76 -11.97
C GLY A 215 2.75 -23.45 -11.66
N ASP A 216 2.14 -24.23 -10.77
CA ASP A 216 0.79 -23.99 -10.27
C ASP A 216 0.84 -22.98 -9.11
N TYR A 217 0.30 -21.79 -9.35
CA TYR A 217 0.26 -20.68 -8.41
C TYR A 217 -1.17 -20.24 -8.11
N ASP A 218 -2.14 -21.16 -8.24
CA ASP A 218 -3.52 -20.87 -7.88
C ASP A 218 -3.63 -20.29 -6.46
N THR A 219 -4.38 -19.19 -6.34
CA THR A 219 -4.31 -18.35 -5.14
C THR A 219 -5.08 -18.97 -3.99
N HIS A 220 -4.36 -19.62 -3.08
CA HIS A 220 -4.86 -20.06 -1.77
C HIS A 220 -4.67 -19.00 -0.68
N PHE A 221 -3.55 -18.28 -0.75
CA PHE A 221 -3.24 -17.09 0.04
C PHE A 221 -2.42 -16.18 -0.87
N SER A 222 -2.86 -14.94 -1.07
CA SER A 222 -2.22 -14.06 -2.05
C SER A 222 -0.84 -13.60 -1.56
N LEU A 223 0.07 -13.42 -2.51
CA LEU A 223 1.40 -12.89 -2.23
C LEU A 223 1.32 -11.50 -1.59
N ASP A 224 0.39 -10.65 -2.03
CA ASP A 224 0.16 -9.31 -1.45
C ASP A 224 -0.27 -9.39 0.02
N ASN A 225 -1.09 -10.38 0.41
CA ASN A 225 -1.45 -10.56 1.82
C ASN A 225 -0.24 -11.06 2.63
N MET A 226 0.60 -11.94 2.08
CA MET A 226 1.82 -12.37 2.76
C MET A 226 2.83 -11.23 2.92
N ARG A 227 2.99 -10.40 1.88
CA ARG A 227 3.81 -9.17 1.91
C ARG A 227 3.30 -8.18 2.96
N LYS A 228 1.99 -8.00 3.08
CA LYS A 228 1.39 -7.17 4.14
C LYS A 228 1.79 -7.71 5.53
N ASP A 229 1.64 -9.02 5.74
CA ASP A 229 1.97 -9.63 7.03
C ASP A 229 3.47 -9.57 7.35
N SER A 230 4.35 -9.57 6.33
CA SER A 230 5.80 -9.39 6.55
C SER A 230 6.16 -7.99 7.03
N VAL A 231 5.49 -6.96 6.50
CA VAL A 231 5.64 -5.58 7.00
C VAL A 231 5.25 -5.48 8.47
N PHE A 232 4.17 -6.15 8.89
CA PHE A 232 3.76 -6.14 10.30
C PHE A 232 4.80 -6.73 11.23
N ALA A 233 5.44 -7.85 10.88
CA ALA A 233 6.45 -8.40 11.78
C ALA A 233 7.78 -7.65 11.75
N ILE A 234 8.17 -7.05 10.62
CA ILE A 234 9.34 -6.16 10.60
C ILE A 234 9.09 -4.99 11.56
N GLN A 235 7.87 -4.44 11.55
CA GLN A 235 7.50 -3.38 12.48
C GLN A 235 7.54 -3.86 13.96
N LEU A 236 7.01 -5.05 14.26
CA LEU A 236 7.10 -5.65 15.60
C LEU A 236 8.55 -5.86 16.05
N ALA A 237 9.41 -6.35 15.15
CA ALA A 237 10.83 -6.54 15.44
C ALA A 237 11.53 -5.21 15.72
N LYS A 238 11.26 -4.19 14.91
CA LYS A 238 11.80 -2.83 15.09
C LYS A 238 11.38 -2.24 16.44
N GLN A 239 10.11 -2.39 16.82
CA GLN A 239 9.59 -1.95 18.12
C GLN A 239 10.26 -2.67 19.30
N ALA A 240 10.62 -3.95 19.12
CA ALA A 240 11.33 -4.75 20.11
C ALA A 240 12.87 -4.55 20.09
N GLY A 241 13.41 -3.71 19.21
CA GLY A 241 14.85 -3.53 19.04
C GLY A 241 15.57 -4.77 18.49
N LEU A 242 14.86 -5.63 17.75
CA LEU A 242 15.39 -6.85 17.15
C LEU A 242 15.77 -6.61 15.69
N THR A 243 16.87 -7.23 15.25
CA THR A 243 17.26 -7.28 13.84
C THR A 243 16.71 -8.54 13.17
N THR A 244 16.17 -8.40 11.96
CA THR A 244 15.48 -9.50 11.27
C THR A 244 15.92 -9.67 9.82
N PRO A 245 17.23 -9.89 9.55
CA PRO A 245 17.79 -9.84 8.20
C PRO A 245 17.15 -10.84 7.22
N CYS A 246 16.79 -12.04 7.69
CA CYS A 246 16.13 -13.05 6.85
C CYS A 246 14.72 -12.61 6.42
N ILE A 247 13.98 -12.00 7.35
CA ILE A 247 12.61 -11.53 7.10
C ILE A 247 12.64 -10.32 6.17
N GLU A 248 13.56 -9.38 6.40
CA GLU A 248 13.74 -8.19 5.57
C GLU A 248 14.02 -8.56 4.11
N ALA A 249 14.95 -9.51 3.89
CA ALA A 249 15.24 -10.03 2.55
C ALA A 249 14.03 -10.72 1.91
N THR A 250 13.31 -11.55 2.68
CA THR A 250 12.10 -12.23 2.20
C THR A 250 11.00 -11.23 1.83
N SER A 251 10.79 -10.20 2.66
CA SER A 251 9.81 -9.15 2.44
C SER A 251 10.13 -8.33 1.19
N ALA A 252 11.40 -7.95 1.00
CA ALA A 252 11.85 -7.25 -0.19
C ALA A 252 11.58 -8.06 -1.48
N ALA A 253 11.87 -9.36 -1.46
CA ALA A 253 11.59 -10.25 -2.59
C ALA A 253 10.08 -10.31 -2.91
N MET A 254 9.22 -10.43 -1.90
CA MET A 254 7.77 -10.42 -2.08
C MET A 254 7.25 -9.08 -2.60
N THR A 255 7.80 -7.95 -2.14
CA THR A 255 7.46 -6.61 -2.64
C THR A 255 7.75 -6.48 -4.13
N ALA A 256 8.97 -6.85 -4.55
CA ALA A 256 9.35 -6.81 -5.96
C ALA A 256 8.43 -7.69 -6.83
N LEU A 257 8.04 -8.86 -6.35
CA LEU A 257 7.11 -9.74 -7.08
C LEU A 257 5.69 -9.18 -7.17
N CYS A 258 5.19 -8.55 -6.10
CA CYS A 258 3.88 -7.89 -6.12
C CYS A 258 3.83 -6.70 -7.08
N GLU A 259 4.92 -5.94 -7.18
CA GLU A 259 5.07 -4.83 -8.13
C GLU A 259 5.14 -5.33 -9.58
N ASN A 260 5.81 -6.46 -9.81
CA ASN A 260 5.91 -7.11 -11.12
C ASN A 260 4.64 -7.88 -11.55
N ALA A 261 3.70 -8.16 -10.64
CA ALA A 261 2.47 -8.91 -10.91
C ALA A 261 1.29 -8.05 -11.46
N ALA A 262 1.49 -6.74 -11.67
CA ALA A 262 0.63 -5.97 -12.57
C ALA A 262 0.75 -6.55 -14.01
N PRO A 263 -0.33 -6.63 -14.80
CA PRO A 263 -0.43 -7.64 -15.85
C PRO A 263 0.58 -7.40 -16.97
N THR A 264 1.55 -8.30 -17.13
CA THR A 264 1.99 -8.74 -18.47
C THR A 264 2.66 -10.12 -18.42
N SER A 265 2.04 -11.07 -19.12
CA SER A 265 2.69 -12.27 -19.66
C SER A 265 3.79 -11.87 -20.65
N ILE A 266 4.98 -12.47 -20.57
CA ILE A 266 5.82 -12.91 -21.70
C ILE A 266 6.96 -13.78 -21.14
N THR A 267 7.04 -15.02 -21.61
CA THR A 267 8.27 -15.84 -21.63
C THR A 267 9.21 -15.32 -22.71
N GLN A 268 10.49 -15.11 -22.42
CA GLN A 268 11.62 -15.80 -23.08
C GLN A 268 13.00 -15.22 -22.71
N HIS A 269 13.93 -16.18 -22.59
CA HIS A 269 15.37 -16.19 -22.90
C HIS A 269 16.31 -15.03 -22.58
N SER A 270 17.45 -15.46 -22.04
CA SER A 270 18.68 -14.74 -21.70
C SER A 270 19.23 -13.83 -22.79
N THR A 271 19.77 -12.68 -22.37
CA THR A 271 21.18 -12.30 -22.53
C THR A 271 21.56 -11.15 -21.59
N ASN A 272 22.69 -11.34 -20.90
CA ASN A 272 23.68 -10.39 -20.36
C ASN A 272 23.32 -8.96 -19.88
N ASN A 273 23.87 -8.67 -18.69
CA ASN A 273 24.48 -7.41 -18.23
C ASN A 273 23.69 -6.31 -17.48
N PHE A 274 22.46 -6.52 -17.03
CA PHE A 274 21.79 -5.50 -16.21
C PHE A 274 21.06 -6.08 -15.01
N LYS A 275 21.78 -6.24 -13.90
CA LYS A 275 21.21 -6.38 -12.55
C LYS A 275 22.04 -5.52 -11.59
N HIS A 276 21.34 -4.79 -10.72
CA HIS A 276 21.89 -3.93 -9.66
C HIS A 276 22.19 -2.48 -10.06
N MET A 277 21.16 -1.71 -10.44
CA MET A 277 21.21 -0.27 -10.15
C MET A 277 20.51 -0.05 -8.81
N GLN A 278 21.29 0.19 -7.76
CA GLN A 278 20.73 0.64 -6.48
C GLN A 278 20.27 2.10 -6.64
N PRO A 279 19.09 2.48 -6.14
CA PRO A 279 18.66 3.88 -6.10
C PRO A 279 19.68 4.76 -5.38
N TYR A 280 19.78 6.02 -5.80
CA TYR A 280 20.71 6.97 -5.22
C TYR A 280 20.20 7.46 -3.88
N LEU A 281 20.92 7.14 -2.81
CA LEU A 281 20.58 7.60 -1.47
C LEU A 281 21.20 8.97 -1.21
N LEU A 282 20.39 9.87 -0.68
CA LEU A 282 20.84 11.19 -0.27
C LEU A 282 21.54 11.05 1.08
N PRO A 283 22.54 11.88 1.37
CA PRO A 283 23.08 11.94 2.72
C PRO A 283 21.98 12.41 3.70
N ALA A 284 22.14 12.00 4.95
CA ALA A 284 21.32 12.42 6.09
C ALA A 284 21.50 13.93 6.36
N ASP A 285 20.79 14.75 5.59
CA ASP A 285 20.92 16.21 5.60
C ASP A 285 19.60 16.87 5.13
N SER A 286 19.60 18.19 5.03
CA SER A 286 18.41 19.01 4.78
C SER A 286 18.47 19.85 3.50
N THR A 287 17.31 20.23 2.97
CA THR A 287 17.22 21.18 1.87
C THR A 287 16.06 22.13 2.07
N ALA A 288 16.31 23.42 1.83
CA ALA A 288 15.23 24.39 1.71
C ALA A 288 14.50 24.17 0.39
N LEU A 289 13.17 24.18 0.41
CA LEU A 289 12.29 24.14 -0.76
C LEU A 289 11.70 25.54 -0.94
N LEU A 290 12.40 26.39 -1.69
CA LEU A 290 12.08 27.83 -1.81
C LEU A 290 11.10 28.12 -2.97
N ASP A 291 10.93 27.13 -3.84
CA ASP A 291 10.22 27.13 -5.11
C ASP A 291 8.87 26.40 -4.94
N ARG A 292 8.19 26.70 -3.83
CA ARG A 292 6.89 26.14 -3.45
C ARG A 292 5.86 27.25 -3.26
N ALA A 293 4.68 27.06 -3.80
CA ALA A 293 3.49 27.81 -3.39
C ALA A 293 2.83 27.09 -2.22
N ILE A 294 2.30 27.85 -1.26
CA ILE A 294 1.68 27.31 -0.05
C ILE A 294 0.33 27.97 0.13
N PHE A 295 -0.72 27.16 0.17
CA PHE A 295 -2.09 27.60 0.42
C PHE A 295 -2.55 27.09 1.77
N LYS A 296 -3.32 27.93 2.47
CA LYS A 296 -3.99 27.60 3.71
C LYS A 296 -5.48 27.47 3.44
N LEU A 297 -6.06 26.37 3.86
CA LEU A 297 -7.49 26.08 3.74
C LEU A 297 -8.07 25.94 5.15
N THR A 298 -9.04 26.81 5.47
CA THR A 298 -9.72 26.88 6.77
C THR A 298 -11.22 26.65 6.60
N GLY A 299 -11.95 26.53 7.70
CA GLY A 299 -13.42 26.36 7.72
C GLY A 299 -13.86 24.94 8.04
N THR A 300 -15.12 24.78 8.46
CA THR A 300 -15.63 23.49 8.96
C THR A 300 -15.80 22.43 7.86
N ASP A 301 -15.91 22.84 6.60
CA ASP A 301 -16.01 21.95 5.44
C ASP A 301 -14.67 21.71 4.72
N ALA A 302 -13.56 22.33 5.16
CA ALA A 302 -12.27 22.30 4.48
C ALA A 302 -11.79 20.89 4.08
N GLU A 303 -11.86 19.93 5.02
CA GLU A 303 -11.49 18.54 4.77
C GLU A 303 -12.37 17.91 3.69
N ARG A 304 -13.70 18.04 3.83
CA ARG A 304 -14.69 17.46 2.92
C ARG A 304 -14.52 18.01 1.51
N TYR A 305 -14.40 19.33 1.41
CA TYR A 305 -14.18 20.04 0.16
C TYR A 305 -12.89 19.55 -0.53
N LEU A 306 -11.74 19.59 0.17
CA LEU A 306 -10.46 19.21 -0.43
C LEU A 306 -10.43 17.72 -0.79
N ASN A 307 -11.08 16.88 0.01
CA ASN A 307 -11.24 15.46 -0.29
C ASN A 307 -12.03 15.23 -1.60
N GLY A 308 -12.87 16.17 -2.04
CA GLY A 308 -13.50 16.12 -3.36
C GLY A 308 -12.63 16.64 -4.52
N GLN A 309 -11.55 17.38 -4.22
CA GLN A 309 -10.70 18.01 -5.23
C GLN A 309 -9.46 17.19 -5.59
N CYS A 310 -8.91 16.42 -4.66
CA CYS A 310 -7.65 15.69 -4.87
C CYS A 310 -7.84 14.17 -4.93
N SER A 311 -6.83 13.47 -5.41
CA SER A 311 -6.83 12.01 -5.58
C SER A 311 -6.50 11.21 -4.31
N GLN A 312 -6.09 11.87 -3.22
CA GLN A 312 -5.67 11.22 -1.97
C GLN A 312 -6.67 11.45 -0.84
N ASP A 313 -6.77 10.51 0.11
CA ASP A 313 -7.71 10.62 1.23
C ASP A 313 -7.22 11.66 2.25
N VAL A 314 -7.82 12.85 2.24
CA VAL A 314 -7.41 13.97 3.10
C VAL A 314 -7.63 13.67 4.59
N ARG A 315 -8.48 12.69 4.91
CA ARG A 315 -8.73 12.22 6.28
C ARG A 315 -7.54 11.51 6.91
N LEU A 316 -6.60 11.03 6.08
CA LEU A 316 -5.38 10.36 6.53
C LEU A 316 -4.24 11.34 6.82
N VAL A 317 -4.41 12.62 6.53
CA VAL A 317 -3.45 13.68 6.84
C VAL A 317 -3.54 14.01 8.33
N THR A 318 -2.40 14.09 9.01
CA THR A 318 -2.32 14.38 10.46
C THR A 318 -1.36 15.54 10.74
N GLU A 319 -1.21 15.91 12.02
CA GLU A 319 -0.20 16.88 12.48
C GLU A 319 1.25 16.39 12.27
N GLN A 320 1.45 15.12 11.89
CA GLN A 320 2.77 14.50 11.72
C GLN A 320 2.96 13.78 10.38
N ILE A 321 1.92 13.67 9.54
CA ILE A 321 1.98 12.98 8.25
C ILE A 321 1.42 13.91 7.19
N ALA A 322 2.23 14.19 6.16
CA ALA A 322 1.75 14.86 4.96
C ALA A 322 1.62 13.86 3.82
N LEU A 323 0.57 13.99 3.03
CA LEU A 323 0.30 13.08 1.93
C LEU A 323 0.53 13.76 0.59
N TYR A 324 1.21 13.05 -0.31
CA TYR A 324 1.32 13.45 -1.70
C TYR A 324 0.02 13.13 -2.43
N ALA A 325 -0.49 14.11 -3.18
CA ALA A 325 -1.73 14.01 -3.92
C ALA A 325 -1.57 14.69 -5.28
N VAL A 326 -2.41 14.26 -6.24
CA VAL A 326 -2.61 15.01 -7.48
C VAL A 326 -4.04 15.52 -7.59
N ILE A 327 -4.19 16.65 -8.25
CA ILE A 327 -5.47 17.27 -8.60
C ILE A 327 -5.68 17.05 -10.10
N THR A 328 -6.86 16.58 -10.48
CA THR A 328 -7.18 16.22 -11.85
C THR A 328 -8.45 16.89 -12.36
N ASN A 329 -8.52 17.12 -13.66
CA ASN A 329 -9.74 17.56 -14.33
C ASN A 329 -10.71 16.38 -14.58
N PHE A 330 -11.90 16.69 -15.10
CA PHE A 330 -12.93 15.68 -15.39
C PHE A 330 -12.50 14.61 -16.42
N LYS A 331 -11.45 14.86 -17.21
CA LYS A 331 -10.85 13.88 -18.13
C LYS A 331 -9.76 13.04 -17.46
N GLY A 332 -9.52 13.21 -16.16
CA GLY A 332 -8.49 12.51 -15.38
C GLY A 332 -7.06 13.02 -15.62
N LYS A 333 -6.88 14.08 -16.42
CA LYS A 333 -5.56 14.70 -16.65
C LYS A 333 -5.19 15.62 -15.48
N LEU A 334 -3.89 15.76 -15.23
CA LEU A 334 -3.39 16.56 -14.12
C LEU A 334 -3.72 18.06 -14.27
N GLU A 335 -4.02 18.70 -13.15
CA GLU A 335 -4.10 20.15 -12.99
C GLU A 335 -3.10 20.66 -11.94
N GLY A 336 -2.50 19.76 -11.16
CA GLY A 336 -1.40 20.05 -10.24
C GLY A 336 -1.03 18.84 -9.39
N ASP A 337 0.16 18.88 -8.79
CA ASP A 337 0.56 17.99 -7.71
C ASP A 337 0.84 18.77 -6.42
N CYS A 338 0.62 18.14 -5.27
CA CYS A 338 0.79 18.80 -3.99
C CYS A 338 1.08 17.83 -2.84
N TYR A 339 1.65 18.35 -1.76
CA TYR A 339 1.56 17.72 -0.45
C TYR A 339 0.49 18.42 0.38
N ILE A 340 -0.28 17.62 1.12
CA ILE A 340 -1.36 18.07 1.98
C ILE A 340 -0.99 17.71 3.42
N ARG A 341 -1.06 18.70 4.32
CA ARG A 341 -0.71 18.56 5.74
C ARG A 341 -1.71 19.27 6.65
N ARG A 342 -1.80 18.87 7.93
CA ARG A 342 -2.61 19.55 8.94
C ARG A 342 -1.73 20.28 9.93
N HIS A 343 -2.13 21.48 10.30
CA HIS A 343 -1.51 22.23 11.35
C HIS A 343 -2.52 23.07 12.12
N ASN A 344 -2.63 22.84 13.43
CA ASN A 344 -3.55 23.56 14.32
C ASN A 344 -5.02 23.53 13.84
N GLY A 345 -5.44 22.40 13.26
CA GLY A 345 -6.78 22.22 12.71
C GLY A 345 -7.00 22.79 11.30
N ASP A 346 -6.08 23.60 10.78
CA ASP A 346 -6.10 24.09 9.40
C ASP A 346 -5.40 23.12 8.45
N ILE A 347 -5.77 23.14 7.17
CA ILE A 347 -5.13 22.34 6.13
C ILE A 347 -4.18 23.22 5.33
N PHE A 348 -2.96 22.74 5.12
CA PHE A 348 -1.98 23.39 4.25
C PHE A 348 -1.70 22.52 3.02
N ILE A 349 -1.63 23.16 1.86
CA ILE A 349 -1.37 22.55 0.57
C ILE A 349 -0.13 23.23 0.01
N ASP A 350 0.96 22.50 -0.21
CA ASP A 350 2.08 23.03 -1.01
C ASP A 350 2.21 22.34 -2.36
N CYS A 351 2.42 23.15 -3.39
CA CYS A 351 2.61 22.73 -4.77
C CYS A 351 3.83 23.45 -5.37
N PRO A 352 4.35 23.00 -6.53
CA PRO A 352 5.33 23.76 -7.30
C PRO A 352 4.93 25.22 -7.50
N ILE A 353 5.89 26.15 -7.44
CA ILE A 353 5.61 27.60 -7.53
C ILE A 353 4.93 28.00 -8.85
N GLU A 354 5.19 27.28 -9.93
CA GLU A 354 4.58 27.47 -11.25
C GLU A 354 3.07 27.23 -11.24
N LEU A 355 2.58 26.48 -10.25
CA LEU A 355 1.16 26.18 -10.06
C LEU A 355 0.44 27.22 -9.18
N ARG A 356 1.16 28.22 -8.61
CA ARG A 356 0.60 29.19 -7.66
C ARG A 356 -0.72 29.79 -8.13
N GLU A 357 -0.73 30.41 -9.30
CA GLU A 357 -1.93 31.10 -9.81
C GLU A 357 -3.00 30.12 -10.27
N ASN A 358 -2.65 29.16 -11.13
CA ASN A 358 -3.61 28.27 -11.77
C ASN A 358 -4.27 27.31 -10.79
N LEU A 359 -3.50 26.73 -9.86
CA LEU A 359 -4.03 25.79 -8.88
C LEU A 359 -4.86 26.52 -7.81
N PHE A 360 -4.43 27.70 -7.38
CA PHE A 360 -5.22 28.53 -6.47
C PHE A 360 -6.58 28.86 -7.07
N MET A 361 -6.61 29.43 -8.28
CA MET A 361 -7.86 29.75 -8.98
C MET A 361 -8.74 28.51 -9.21
N ARG A 362 -8.12 27.35 -9.46
CA ARG A 362 -8.84 26.09 -9.68
C ARG A 362 -9.47 25.56 -8.40
N LEU A 363 -8.81 25.67 -7.26
CA LEU A 363 -9.38 25.26 -5.98
C LEU A 363 -10.45 26.28 -5.55
N ASP A 364 -10.10 27.56 -5.48
CA ASP A 364 -10.99 28.65 -5.05
C ASP A 364 -12.35 28.64 -5.78
N ARG A 365 -12.33 28.48 -7.12
CA ARG A 365 -13.56 28.46 -7.94
C ARG A 365 -14.58 27.39 -7.53
N TYR A 366 -14.14 26.28 -6.95
CA TYR A 366 -15.02 25.17 -6.59
C TYR A 366 -15.49 25.23 -5.14
N ILE A 367 -15.04 26.22 -4.37
CA ILE A 367 -15.62 26.57 -3.07
C ILE A 367 -16.89 27.38 -3.36
N ILE A 368 -18.04 26.73 -3.28
CA ILE A 368 -19.34 27.36 -3.62
C ILE A 368 -20.25 27.46 -2.41
N ALA A 369 -20.55 26.31 -1.79
CA ALA A 369 -21.48 26.20 -0.67
C ALA A 369 -20.83 25.55 0.56
N ASP A 370 -19.52 25.28 0.48
CA ASP A 370 -18.73 24.76 1.59
C ASP A 370 -18.34 25.93 2.50
N ASP A 371 -18.44 25.72 3.81
CA ASP A 371 -17.77 26.58 4.80
C ASP A 371 -16.26 26.30 4.76
N ALA A 372 -15.61 26.81 3.72
CA ALA A 372 -14.19 26.71 3.48
C ALA A 372 -13.62 28.01 2.90
N GLU A 373 -12.43 28.41 3.32
CA GLU A 373 -11.73 29.60 2.80
C GLU A 373 -10.31 29.22 2.40
N LEU A 374 -9.92 29.55 1.17
CA LEU A 374 -8.58 29.31 0.65
C LEU A 374 -7.78 30.61 0.63
N THR A 375 -6.65 30.65 1.32
CA THR A 375 -5.75 31.80 1.40
C THR A 375 -4.37 31.43 0.85
N ASP A 376 -3.80 32.28 0.00
CA ASP A 376 -2.41 32.14 -0.43
C ASP A 376 -1.48 32.66 0.67
N VAL A 377 -0.67 31.76 1.24
CA VAL A 377 0.29 32.04 2.32
C VAL A 377 1.74 31.77 1.87
N THR A 378 1.98 31.71 0.56
CA THR A 378 3.30 31.44 -0.05
C THR A 378 4.39 32.40 0.45
N ASP A 379 4.03 33.64 0.74
CA ASP A 379 4.99 34.66 1.19
C ASP A 379 5.21 34.67 2.72
N ALA A 380 4.52 33.81 3.45
CA ALA A 380 4.67 33.67 4.90
C ALA A 380 5.63 32.55 5.31
N PHE A 381 5.74 31.49 4.50
CA PHE A 381 6.44 30.27 4.87
C PHE A 381 7.44 29.80 3.80
N ASP A 382 8.54 29.21 4.26
CA ASP A 382 9.40 28.33 3.47
C ASP A 382 9.36 26.92 4.09
N ILE A 383 9.77 25.91 3.33
CA ILE A 383 9.80 24.52 3.80
C ILE A 383 11.26 24.06 3.89
N LEU A 384 11.64 23.44 5.00
CA LEU A 384 12.86 22.64 5.12
C LEU A 384 12.47 21.17 5.03
N HIS A 385 13.11 20.41 4.16
CA HIS A 385 12.97 18.96 4.11
C HIS A 385 14.26 18.29 4.58
N THR A 386 14.16 17.36 5.52
CA THR A 386 15.31 16.63 6.08
C THR A 386 15.19 15.14 5.77
N ILE A 387 16.21 14.57 5.14
CA ILE A 387 16.31 13.12 4.88
C ILE A 387 16.72 12.40 6.17
N GLU A 388 16.26 11.16 6.37
CA GLU A 388 16.58 10.33 7.54
C GLU A 388 18.03 10.48 8.06
N PRO A 389 18.26 10.42 9.40
CA PRO A 389 17.34 10.00 10.46
C PRO A 389 16.60 11.19 11.09
N ALA A 390 15.46 11.57 10.52
CA ALA A 390 14.57 12.59 11.05
C ALA A 390 13.25 11.91 11.44
N ILE A 391 12.86 12.05 12.70
CA ILE A 391 11.55 11.61 13.19
C ILE A 391 10.67 12.85 13.26
N ALA A 392 9.44 12.76 12.76
CA ALA A 392 8.50 13.88 12.85
C ALA A 392 8.26 14.26 14.33
N THR A 393 8.60 15.49 14.68
CA THR A 393 8.29 16.15 15.95
C THR A 393 7.13 17.12 15.79
N GLU A 394 6.79 17.85 16.85
CA GLU A 394 5.83 18.96 16.79
C GLU A 394 6.21 19.95 15.67
N ASN A 395 5.23 20.36 14.86
CA ASN A 395 5.36 21.23 13.68
C ASN A 395 6.18 20.65 12.52
N SER A 396 6.14 19.32 12.35
CA SER A 396 6.83 18.66 11.25
C SER A 396 6.07 17.44 10.74
N TRP A 397 6.24 17.09 9.48
CA TRP A 397 5.47 16.04 8.81
C TRP A 397 6.36 15.04 8.10
N SER A 398 6.17 13.76 8.37
CA SER A 398 6.76 12.69 7.58
C SER A 398 6.30 12.80 6.12
N THR A 399 7.26 12.80 5.21
CA THR A 399 7.07 12.83 3.76
C THR A 399 8.06 11.89 3.07
N ASN A 400 7.79 11.55 1.80
CA ASN A 400 8.71 10.76 0.98
C ASN A 400 9.21 11.60 -0.21
N ARG A 401 9.84 12.76 0.03
CA ARG A 401 10.34 13.60 -1.07
C ARG A 401 11.54 12.93 -1.73
N PHE A 402 11.69 13.13 -3.04
CA PHE A 402 12.83 12.63 -3.82
C PHE A 402 13.03 11.10 -3.79
N GLY A 403 12.03 10.35 -3.32
CA GLY A 403 12.04 8.89 -3.27
C GLY A 403 12.52 8.30 -1.95
N GLN A 404 12.85 9.15 -0.97
CA GLN A 404 13.35 8.75 0.34
C GLN A 404 12.49 9.34 1.45
N ASP A 405 12.42 8.62 2.55
CA ASP A 405 11.69 9.07 3.73
C ASP A 405 12.42 10.25 4.40
N GLY A 406 11.63 11.20 4.86
CA GLY A 406 12.13 12.41 5.48
C GLY A 406 11.03 13.19 6.18
N VAL A 407 11.35 14.39 6.62
CA VAL A 407 10.47 15.26 7.39
C VAL A 407 10.45 16.66 6.81
N ASP A 408 9.25 17.18 6.52
CA ASP A 408 9.02 18.58 6.17
C ASP A 408 8.81 19.40 7.45
N GLN A 409 9.38 20.61 7.50
CA GLN A 409 9.16 21.61 8.54
C GLN A 409 8.87 22.97 7.91
N PHE A 410 7.89 23.69 8.46
CA PHE A 410 7.61 25.06 8.06
C PHE A 410 8.46 26.05 8.84
N PHE A 411 9.06 27.00 8.13
CA PHE A 411 9.79 28.12 8.68
C PHE A 411 9.13 29.41 8.24
N ALA A 412 9.06 30.39 9.14
CA ALA A 412 8.68 31.74 8.74
C ALA A 412 9.72 32.27 7.74
N LYS A 413 9.28 32.95 6.68
CA LYS A 413 10.15 33.50 5.63
C LYS A 413 11.18 34.52 6.15
N SER A 414 10.93 35.10 7.33
CA SER A 414 11.89 35.95 8.05
C SER A 414 13.05 35.16 8.70
N SER A 415 12.96 33.83 8.72
CA SER A 415 13.91 32.89 9.31
C SER A 415 14.12 31.71 8.36
N SER A 416 14.22 31.99 7.06
CA SER A 416 14.36 30.98 6.01
C SER A 416 15.50 30.01 6.32
N PRO A 417 15.28 28.71 6.13
CA PRO A 417 16.31 27.71 6.37
C PRO A 417 17.40 27.83 5.30
N THR A 418 18.62 27.44 5.64
CA THR A 418 19.73 27.38 4.67
C THR A 418 19.71 26.00 4.00
N ALA A 419 19.81 25.95 2.67
CA ALA A 419 19.91 24.68 1.94
C ALA A 419 21.30 24.07 2.12
N THR A 420 21.37 22.78 2.46
CA THR A 420 22.65 22.06 2.62
C THR A 420 22.84 20.96 1.56
N LEU A 421 21.76 20.35 1.05
CA LEU A 421 21.84 19.39 -0.06
C LEU A 421 22.04 20.07 -1.43
N ASP A 422 22.90 19.46 -2.24
CA ASP A 422 23.17 19.89 -3.61
C ASP A 422 21.99 19.52 -4.54
N PRO A 423 21.44 20.46 -5.33
CA PRO A 423 20.37 20.19 -6.29
C PRO A 423 20.68 19.06 -7.28
N THR A 424 21.95 18.87 -7.66
CA THR A 424 22.35 17.78 -8.57
C THR A 424 22.22 16.40 -7.92
N GLU A 425 22.42 16.32 -6.61
CA GLU A 425 22.27 15.10 -5.82
C GLU A 425 20.78 14.76 -5.62
N ILE A 426 19.97 15.78 -5.36
CA ILE A 426 18.50 15.67 -5.29
C ILE A 426 17.96 15.12 -6.61
N GLU A 427 18.45 15.62 -7.74
CA GLU A 427 18.03 15.17 -9.06
C GLU A 427 18.40 13.70 -9.32
N LYS A 428 19.60 13.27 -8.90
CA LYS A 428 20.01 11.84 -8.93
C LYS A 428 19.07 10.95 -8.11
N SER A 429 18.74 11.37 -6.90
CA SER A 429 17.78 10.66 -6.03
C SER A 429 16.42 10.53 -6.70
N ARG A 430 15.87 11.66 -7.16
CA ARG A 430 14.56 11.72 -7.77
C ARG A 430 14.45 10.81 -9.01
N ILE A 431 15.40 10.92 -9.94
CA ILE A 431 15.42 10.14 -11.18
C ILE A 431 15.57 8.65 -10.88
N SER A 432 16.53 8.26 -10.03
CA SER A 432 16.79 6.85 -9.72
C SER A 432 15.64 6.16 -8.97
N HIS A 433 14.85 6.92 -8.20
CA HIS A 433 13.61 6.44 -7.54
C HIS A 433 12.35 6.59 -8.39
N LYS A 434 12.46 7.00 -9.66
CA LYS A 434 11.33 7.24 -10.57
C LYS A 434 10.29 8.24 -10.04
N ILE A 435 10.75 9.28 -9.34
CA ILE A 435 9.86 10.33 -8.84
C ILE A 435 9.67 11.40 -9.92
N PRO A 436 8.46 11.57 -10.48
CA PRO A 436 8.24 12.55 -11.53
C PRO A 436 8.21 13.99 -10.97
N LEU A 437 8.60 14.97 -11.78
CA LEU A 437 8.60 16.40 -11.41
C LEU A 437 7.64 17.20 -12.31
N TRP A 438 6.93 18.18 -11.72
CA TRP A 438 6.13 19.14 -12.47
C TRP A 438 6.99 20.00 -13.40
N GLY A 439 6.57 20.13 -14.66
CA GLY A 439 7.34 20.81 -15.70
C GLY A 439 8.38 19.92 -16.41
N ALA A 440 8.64 18.70 -15.92
CA ALA A 440 9.47 17.70 -16.59
C ALA A 440 8.65 16.48 -17.02
N GLU A 441 8.22 15.64 -16.07
CA GLU A 441 7.39 14.46 -16.32
C GLU A 441 5.90 14.75 -16.15
N LEU A 442 5.52 15.71 -15.30
CA LEU A 442 4.14 16.05 -15.03
C LEU A 442 3.76 17.36 -15.73
N ASP A 443 2.65 17.32 -16.44
CA ASP A 443 2.05 18.45 -17.14
C ASP A 443 0.52 18.28 -17.20
N ASN A 444 -0.18 19.27 -17.75
CA ASN A 444 -1.63 19.25 -17.88
C ASN A 444 -2.19 18.23 -18.90
N ASP A 445 -1.32 17.55 -19.66
CA ASP A 445 -1.70 16.52 -20.62
C ASP A 445 -1.51 15.10 -20.10
N THR A 446 -0.78 14.97 -18.99
CA THR A 446 -0.43 13.70 -18.37
C THR A 446 -1.58 13.13 -17.54
N LEU A 447 -1.78 11.83 -17.66
CA LEU A 447 -2.66 11.04 -16.80
C LEU A 447 -1.82 10.44 -15.66
N PRO A 448 -2.31 10.39 -14.40
CA PRO A 448 -1.53 9.83 -13.30
C PRO A 448 -0.96 8.41 -13.56
N PRO A 449 -1.69 7.47 -14.20
CA PRO A 449 -1.14 6.17 -14.55
C PRO A 449 -0.05 6.17 -15.63
N GLU A 450 0.07 7.24 -16.42
CA GLU A 450 1.20 7.38 -17.35
C GLU A 450 2.49 7.69 -16.58
N ALA A 451 2.39 8.47 -15.51
CA ALA A 451 3.51 8.92 -14.69
C ALA A 451 3.87 7.98 -13.52
N SER A 452 3.30 6.77 -13.46
CA SER A 452 3.49 5.81 -12.36
C SER A 452 3.09 6.35 -10.97
N LEU A 453 2.03 7.15 -10.91
CA LEU A 453 1.57 7.80 -9.67
C LEU A 453 0.55 6.99 -8.87
N GLU A 454 0.10 5.83 -9.37
CA GLU A 454 -1.03 5.09 -8.79
C GLU A 454 -0.79 4.63 -7.35
N ALA A 455 0.42 4.17 -7.03
CA ALA A 455 0.76 3.69 -5.70
C ALA A 455 1.05 4.83 -4.72
N ARG A 456 1.50 5.99 -5.23
CA ARG A 456 2.02 7.11 -4.44
C ARG A 456 0.99 8.20 -4.17
N ALA A 457 0.17 8.54 -5.17
CA ALA A 457 -0.67 9.74 -5.14
C ALA A 457 -2.17 9.47 -5.14
N ILE A 458 -2.61 8.23 -5.41
CA ILE A 458 -4.03 7.91 -5.63
C ILE A 458 -4.54 6.97 -4.53
N SER A 459 -5.55 7.42 -3.79
CA SER A 459 -6.39 6.53 -3.01
C SER A 459 -7.52 5.98 -3.86
N TYR A 460 -7.58 4.66 -3.98
CA TYR A 460 -8.68 3.96 -4.63
C TYR A 460 -9.78 3.55 -3.67
N THR A 461 -9.65 3.90 -2.39
CA THR A 461 -10.61 3.56 -1.32
C THR A 461 -11.31 4.79 -0.75
N LYS A 462 -10.87 6.01 -1.09
CA LYS A 462 -11.55 7.24 -0.72
C LYS A 462 -12.86 7.47 -1.51
N GLY A 463 -13.63 8.45 -1.05
CA GLY A 463 -14.81 8.96 -1.74
C GLY A 463 -14.51 9.63 -3.09
N CYS A 464 -15.57 10.08 -3.77
CA CYS A 464 -15.48 10.63 -5.12
C CYS A 464 -14.58 11.87 -5.21
N TYR A 465 -13.72 11.94 -6.23
CA TYR A 465 -13.00 13.16 -6.62
C TYR A 465 -13.05 13.42 -8.14
N THR A 466 -12.76 14.66 -8.54
CA THR A 466 -12.81 15.06 -9.95
C THR A 466 -11.83 14.25 -10.79
N GLY A 467 -12.32 13.53 -11.81
CA GLY A 467 -11.50 12.70 -12.72
C GLY A 467 -11.31 11.23 -12.31
N GLN A 468 -11.79 10.83 -11.13
CA GLN A 468 -11.64 9.48 -10.60
C GLN A 468 -12.22 8.37 -11.51
N GLU A 469 -13.35 8.64 -12.17
CA GLU A 469 -14.00 7.65 -13.04
C GLU A 469 -13.07 7.22 -14.19
N VAL A 470 -12.36 8.18 -14.81
CA VAL A 470 -11.39 7.90 -15.86
C VAL A 470 -10.22 7.08 -15.30
N ILE A 471 -9.67 7.49 -14.16
CA ILE A 471 -8.54 6.81 -13.49
C ILE A 471 -8.92 5.38 -13.09
N SER A 472 -10.14 5.17 -12.57
CA SER A 472 -10.64 3.86 -12.15
C SER A 472 -10.91 2.94 -13.34
N ARG A 473 -11.39 3.49 -14.46
CA ARG A 473 -11.55 2.75 -15.72
C ARG A 473 -10.19 2.30 -16.28
N ILE A 474 -9.19 3.17 -16.25
CA ILE A 474 -7.83 2.83 -16.68
C ILE A 474 -7.30 1.66 -15.86
N ARG A 475 -7.44 1.70 -14.53
CA ARG A 475 -6.98 0.61 -13.64
C ARG A 475 -7.67 -0.73 -13.90
N SER A 476 -8.98 -0.73 -14.15
CA SER A 476 -9.78 -1.97 -14.24
C SER A 476 -9.73 -2.65 -15.60
N ALA A 477 -9.69 -1.87 -16.69
CA ALA A 477 -9.78 -2.41 -18.05
C ALA A 477 -9.10 -1.55 -19.12
N GLY A 478 -8.66 -0.33 -18.80
CA GLY A 478 -8.07 0.59 -19.77
C GLY A 478 -6.57 0.39 -19.93
N LYS A 479 -6.03 1.00 -20.98
CA LYS A 479 -4.59 1.06 -21.27
C LYS A 479 -4.21 2.50 -21.58
N THR A 480 -3.17 3.02 -20.96
CA THR A 480 -2.63 4.35 -21.30
C THR A 480 -1.85 4.30 -22.62
N ASN A 481 -1.48 5.46 -23.16
CA ASN A 481 -0.78 5.52 -24.45
C ASN A 481 0.75 5.52 -24.29
N ARG A 482 1.24 5.86 -23.10
CA ARG A 482 2.65 5.90 -22.73
C ARG A 482 2.81 5.55 -21.24
N HIS A 483 4.04 5.22 -20.85
CA HIS A 483 4.43 4.95 -19.48
C HIS A 483 5.79 5.59 -19.19
N LEU A 484 5.92 6.20 -18.02
CA LEU A 484 7.18 6.67 -17.50
C LEU A 484 8.09 5.46 -17.18
N VAL A 485 9.32 5.50 -17.69
CA VAL A 485 10.32 4.44 -17.50
C VAL A 485 11.64 5.05 -17.07
N LEU A 486 12.42 4.27 -16.31
CA LEU A 486 13.82 4.56 -16.00
C LEU A 486 14.71 3.86 -17.01
N LEU A 487 15.67 4.59 -17.56
CA LEU A 487 16.61 4.12 -18.57
C LEU A 487 18.05 4.31 -18.11
N GLU A 488 18.93 3.38 -18.45
CA GLU A 488 20.38 3.58 -18.49
C GLU A 488 20.73 3.98 -19.92
N ILE A 489 21.42 5.11 -20.07
CA ILE A 489 21.74 5.71 -21.35
C ILE A 489 23.18 5.33 -21.75
N VAL A 490 23.35 4.97 -23.02
CA VAL A 490 24.67 4.58 -23.57
C VAL A 490 25.49 5.80 -24.00
N ASP A 491 24.85 6.79 -24.62
CA ASP A 491 25.48 8.02 -25.14
C ASP A 491 24.88 9.26 -24.50
N SER A 492 25.66 10.32 -24.26
CA SER A 492 25.10 11.50 -23.59
C SER A 492 23.87 12.06 -24.28
N MET A 493 22.74 12.12 -23.56
CA MET A 493 21.47 12.61 -24.10
C MET A 493 20.91 13.78 -23.32
N THR A 494 20.12 14.61 -24.01
CA THR A 494 19.47 15.79 -23.45
C THR A 494 17.96 15.62 -23.41
N PHE A 495 17.29 16.46 -22.62
CA PHE A 495 15.83 16.59 -22.59
C PHE A 495 15.25 16.66 -24.00
N GLY A 496 14.15 15.93 -24.24
CA GLY A 496 13.44 15.91 -25.52
C GLY A 496 14.02 14.94 -26.56
N SER A 497 15.16 14.27 -26.26
CA SER A 497 15.74 13.29 -27.18
C SER A 497 14.78 12.11 -27.45
N PRO A 498 14.61 11.68 -28.71
CA PRO A 498 13.74 10.56 -29.05
C PRO A 498 14.34 9.22 -28.64
N LEU A 499 13.50 8.30 -28.17
CA LEU A 499 13.88 6.89 -28.02
C LEU A 499 13.69 6.16 -29.36
N LEU A 500 14.73 5.49 -29.84
CA LEU A 500 14.73 4.80 -31.14
C LEU A 500 14.96 3.29 -30.96
N CYS A 501 14.20 2.48 -31.68
CA CYS A 501 14.29 1.02 -31.71
C CYS A 501 13.78 0.52 -33.07
N GLU A 502 13.79 -0.80 -33.28
CA GLU A 502 13.15 -1.39 -34.45
C GLU A 502 11.66 -0.98 -34.53
N GLY A 503 11.24 -0.42 -35.67
CA GLY A 503 9.88 0.10 -35.87
C GLY A 503 9.63 1.52 -35.35
N ALA A 504 10.63 2.20 -34.78
CA ALA A 504 10.59 3.62 -34.43
C ALA A 504 11.52 4.45 -35.33
N THR A 505 11.12 5.69 -35.64
CA THR A 505 11.91 6.65 -36.41
C THR A 505 11.96 7.98 -35.66
N GLU A 506 12.83 8.92 -36.05
CA GLU A 506 12.85 10.26 -35.46
C GLU A 506 11.49 10.98 -35.54
N ASP A 507 10.78 10.86 -36.66
CA ASP A 507 9.43 11.42 -36.82
C ASP A 507 8.36 10.68 -35.98
N LYS A 508 8.59 9.42 -35.63
CA LYS A 508 7.66 8.55 -34.89
C LYS A 508 8.40 7.76 -33.83
N PRO A 509 8.94 8.43 -32.79
CA PRO A 509 9.84 7.80 -31.85
C PRO A 509 9.09 6.86 -30.91
N ALA A 510 9.83 5.95 -30.29
CA ALA A 510 9.31 5.03 -29.28
C ALA A 510 8.97 5.71 -27.96
N GLY A 511 9.52 6.89 -27.74
CA GLY A 511 9.32 7.68 -26.55
C GLY A 511 10.18 8.92 -26.58
N THR A 512 10.23 9.62 -25.46
CA THR A 512 10.97 10.87 -25.31
C THR A 512 11.56 10.96 -23.91
N ILE A 513 12.81 11.39 -23.83
CA ILE A 513 13.52 11.64 -22.56
C ILE A 513 13.01 12.91 -21.90
N THR A 514 12.76 12.85 -20.60
CA THR A 514 12.20 13.94 -19.80
C THR A 514 13.14 14.44 -18.71
N SER A 515 14.07 13.62 -18.22
CA SER A 515 15.10 14.04 -17.26
C SER A 515 16.33 13.15 -17.39
N THR A 516 17.53 13.70 -17.17
CA THR A 516 18.78 12.93 -17.19
C THR A 516 19.68 13.31 -16.02
N CYS A 517 20.46 12.34 -15.52
CA CYS A 517 21.57 12.61 -14.58
C CYS A 517 22.65 11.53 -14.73
N GLU A 518 23.78 11.73 -14.04
CA GLU A 518 24.89 10.77 -14.02
C GLU A 518 25.10 10.21 -12.61
N ILE A 519 25.17 8.89 -12.49
CA ILE A 519 25.41 8.18 -11.23
C ILE A 519 26.52 7.17 -11.44
N ASN A 520 27.62 7.32 -10.70
CA ASN A 520 28.78 6.43 -10.78
C ASN A 520 29.31 6.23 -12.21
N GLY A 521 29.35 7.31 -13.02
CA GLY A 521 29.82 7.27 -14.41
C GLY A 521 28.81 6.70 -15.41
N LYS A 522 27.59 6.38 -14.99
CA LYS A 522 26.49 5.94 -15.85
C LYS A 522 25.47 7.05 -15.99
N GLN A 523 25.09 7.39 -17.23
CA GLN A 523 23.94 8.25 -17.45
C GLN A 523 22.65 7.47 -17.28
N ILE A 524 21.70 8.06 -16.57
CA ILE A 524 20.37 7.52 -16.36
C ILE A 524 19.33 8.57 -16.72
N ALA A 525 18.13 8.12 -17.05
CA ALA A 525 17.06 9.02 -17.44
C ALA A 525 15.67 8.53 -17.09
N LEU A 526 14.79 9.50 -16.85
CA LEU A 526 13.36 9.31 -16.99
C LEU A 526 12.94 9.59 -18.43
N ALA A 527 12.02 8.79 -18.93
CA ALA A 527 11.47 8.95 -20.27
C ALA A 527 10.04 8.42 -20.35
N TYR A 528 9.22 9.00 -21.22
CA TYR A 528 7.93 8.43 -21.58
C TYR A 528 8.07 7.47 -22.76
N ARG A 529 7.86 6.17 -22.53
CA ARG A 529 7.81 5.14 -23.56
C ARG A 529 6.38 4.89 -24.02
N LYS A 530 6.12 4.93 -25.32
CA LYS A 530 4.79 4.65 -25.89
C LYS A 530 4.41 3.18 -25.68
N ARG A 531 3.14 2.93 -25.38
CA ARG A 531 2.57 1.59 -25.11
C ARG A 531 2.90 0.57 -26.20
N LYS A 532 2.87 0.99 -27.47
CA LYS A 532 3.16 0.07 -28.60
C LYS A 532 4.57 -0.54 -28.55
N PHE A 533 5.46 0.00 -27.71
CA PHE A 533 6.82 -0.48 -27.48
C PHE A 533 7.04 -0.94 -26.03
N GLN A 534 5.97 -1.30 -25.31
CA GLN A 534 6.05 -1.73 -23.90
C GLN A 534 6.95 -2.96 -23.67
N ASP A 535 7.08 -3.82 -24.69
CA ASP A 535 7.88 -5.04 -24.62
C ASP A 535 9.35 -4.79 -25.03
N ILE A 536 9.67 -3.55 -25.47
CA ILE A 536 11.03 -3.16 -25.84
C ILE A 536 11.79 -2.71 -24.59
N THR A 537 12.86 -3.43 -24.28
CA THR A 537 13.77 -3.16 -23.15
C THR A 537 15.10 -2.56 -23.58
N GLN A 538 15.40 -2.53 -24.88
CA GLN A 538 16.60 -1.92 -25.45
C GLN A 538 16.23 -0.99 -26.60
N PHE A 539 16.78 0.22 -26.53
CA PHE A 539 16.76 1.25 -27.55
C PHE A 539 18.18 1.43 -28.08
N GLN A 540 18.32 2.01 -29.26
CA GLN A 540 19.63 2.26 -29.88
C GLN A 540 20.55 3.10 -28.98
N ASN A 541 19.96 3.97 -28.17
CA ASN A 541 20.63 4.96 -27.32
C ASN A 541 20.47 4.69 -25.81
N ALA A 542 19.65 3.74 -25.40
CA ALA A 542 19.32 3.52 -23.99
C ALA A 542 18.79 2.10 -23.73
N SER A 543 18.84 1.63 -22.50
CA SER A 543 18.24 0.36 -22.07
C SER A 543 17.35 0.57 -20.86
N VAL A 544 16.19 -0.09 -20.82
CA VAL A 544 15.26 -0.01 -19.69
C VAL A 544 15.90 -0.65 -18.47
N VAL A 545 15.98 0.11 -17.38
CA VAL A 545 16.41 -0.42 -16.09
C VAL A 545 15.24 -1.19 -15.51
N THR A 546 15.37 -2.51 -15.50
CA THR A 546 14.44 -3.38 -14.78
C THR A 546 14.77 -3.26 -13.29
N PRO A 547 13.79 -2.98 -12.41
CA PRO A 547 14.03 -2.94 -10.96
C PRO A 547 14.69 -4.23 -10.45
#